data_AF-A0ABC8T0E6-F1
#
_entry.id   AF-A0ABC8T0E6-F1
#
_cell.length_a   1.000
_cell.length_b   1.000
_cell.length_c   1.000
_cell.angle_alpha   90.00
_cell.angle_beta   90.00
_cell.angle_gamma   90.00
#
_symmetry.space_group_name_H-M   'P 1'
#
loop_
_entity.id
_entity.type
_entity.pdbx_description
1 polymer ?
#
loop_
_entity_poly.entity_id
_entity_poly.type
_entity_poly.pdbx_seq_one_letter_code
_entity_poly.pdbx_strand_id
1 'polypeptide(L)'
;MDLLIVMFLLIVCGKVKFGQVEKNELKKPLHPTRAIPTAINCLATLLKEPIVRSLFVQADGVKLLVPLISPASSQQSIQLLYETCLCVWLLSYYEPAIEYLATSRALPRLIDVVKVSTKEKVVRVVVLTLRNLLPKGTFGAQMVDVGLPQVVQSLKAQAWSDEDLLEVLNQLEEGLKDNIKKLSSFDKYKQEVLLSHLDWSPMHKDPTFWRDNITNFEENDFQSSSFGNQFSYWLVAPNDANTVAEWPLPRNYLERMQRAFLPGSPLFQILRVLVTILDSSSDPRTLAVACFDLSQFIQYHPAGRIILTDLKAKERVMKLMNHDNAEVTKNALLCIQRLFLGAKYASFLLA
;
A
#
# COMPACT_ATOMS: atom_id res chain seq x y z
N MET A 1 40.57 25.70 8.10
CA MET A 1 40.28 24.69 9.14
C MET A 1 38.84 24.88 9.65
N ASP A 2 37.87 25.17 8.76
CA ASP A 2 36.76 26.08 9.10
C ASP A 2 35.34 25.53 8.90
N LEU A 3 35.15 24.25 8.56
CA LEU A 3 33.80 23.65 8.51
C LEU A 3 33.36 23.03 9.84
N LEU A 4 34.32 22.51 10.61
CA LEU A 4 34.08 21.89 11.91
C LEU A 4 33.69 22.93 12.96
N ILE A 5 34.30 24.12 12.94
CA ILE A 5 34.01 25.22 13.88
C ILE A 5 32.59 25.78 13.68
N VAL A 6 32.09 25.82 12.44
CA VAL A 6 30.74 26.36 12.15
C VAL A 6 29.63 25.39 12.52
N MET A 7 29.81 24.06 12.33
CA MET A 7 28.90 23.06 12.90
C MET A 7 28.99 23.01 14.44
N PHE A 8 30.19 23.21 15.02
CA PHE A 8 30.39 23.31 16.47
C PHE A 8 29.66 24.53 17.06
N LEU A 9 29.68 25.68 16.38
CA LEU A 9 28.99 26.90 16.80
C LEU A 9 27.46 26.81 16.62
N LEU A 10 26.96 26.16 15.56
CA LEU A 10 25.52 25.98 15.34
C LEU A 10 24.87 25.03 16.36
N ILE A 11 25.61 24.05 16.89
CA ILE A 11 25.09 23.07 17.85
C ILE A 11 25.36 23.49 19.31
N VAL A 12 26.48 24.17 19.60
CA VAL A 12 26.87 24.52 21.00
C VAL A 12 26.44 25.93 21.42
N CYS A 13 26.36 26.91 20.51
CA CYS A 13 26.02 28.29 20.88
C CYS A 13 24.55 28.61 20.62
N GLY A 14 23.66 28.11 21.48
CA GLY A 14 22.24 28.44 21.50
C GLY A 14 21.88 29.93 21.69
N LYS A 15 22.82 30.88 21.73
CA LYS A 15 22.57 32.33 21.77
C LYS A 15 23.80 33.14 21.34
N VAL A 16 24.07 33.31 20.04
CA VAL A 16 24.84 34.50 19.60
C VAL A 16 24.35 34.97 18.23
N LYS A 17 23.82 36.20 18.19
CA LYS A 17 23.59 36.94 16.94
C LYS A 17 24.96 37.20 16.30
N PHE A 18 25.25 36.58 15.16
CA PHE A 18 26.34 37.04 14.30
C PHE A 18 25.79 37.48 12.94
N GLY A 19 26.10 38.74 12.61
CA GLY A 19 25.59 39.45 11.46
C GLY A 19 26.28 39.04 10.16
N GLN A 20 25.46 39.00 9.09
CA GLN A 20 25.70 39.22 7.66
C GLN A 20 26.95 38.66 6.92
N VAL A 21 27.94 38.08 7.59
CA VAL A 21 29.11 37.48 6.97
C VAL A 21 28.86 35.97 6.84
N GLU A 22 28.99 35.44 5.62
CA GLU A 22 29.02 34.01 5.24
C GLU A 22 27.75 33.20 4.93
N LYS A 23 26.60 33.81 4.60
CA LYS A 23 25.47 33.02 4.04
C LYS A 23 25.73 32.36 2.68
N ASN A 24 26.73 32.82 1.91
CA ASN A 24 26.99 32.32 0.55
C ASN A 24 28.03 31.19 0.48
N GLU A 25 29.05 31.18 1.34
CA GLU A 25 30.05 30.10 1.43
C GLU A 25 29.44 28.80 2.01
N LEU A 26 28.44 28.92 2.89
CA LEU A 26 27.70 27.83 3.52
C LEU A 26 26.93 26.92 2.54
N LYS A 27 26.61 27.40 1.33
CA LYS A 27 25.84 26.62 0.34
C LYS A 27 26.73 25.76 -0.56
N LYS A 28 28.05 26.01 -0.61
CA LYS A 28 28.97 25.33 -1.52
C LYS A 28 30.34 25.11 -0.84
N PRO A 29 30.55 23.96 -0.17
CA PRO A 29 31.84 23.68 0.43
C PRO A 29 32.95 23.63 -0.64
N LEU A 30 34.13 24.17 -0.33
CA LEU A 30 35.30 24.20 -1.22
C LEU A 30 35.72 22.79 -1.70
N HIS A 31 35.52 21.77 -0.85
CA HIS A 31 35.82 20.37 -1.16
C HIS A 31 34.65 19.45 -0.74
N PRO A 32 33.55 19.40 -1.50
CA PRO A 32 32.32 18.70 -1.10
C PRO A 32 32.56 17.20 -0.87
N THR A 33 33.45 16.59 -1.65
CA THR A 33 33.79 15.16 -1.59
C THR A 33 34.46 14.73 -0.29
N ARG A 34 35.05 15.67 0.47
CA ARG A 34 35.69 15.39 1.78
C ARG A 34 34.90 16.00 2.93
N ALA A 35 34.41 17.22 2.75
CA ALA A 35 33.65 17.95 3.76
C ALA A 35 32.36 17.24 4.19
N ILE A 36 31.58 16.75 3.22
CA ILE A 36 30.27 16.14 3.50
C ILE A 36 30.41 14.85 4.31
N PRO A 37 31.26 13.86 3.92
CA PRO A 37 31.47 12.67 4.74
C PRO A 37 31.92 12.98 6.17
N THR A 38 32.88 13.90 6.36
CA THR A 38 33.34 14.25 7.71
C THR A 38 32.23 14.89 8.55
N ALA A 39 31.45 15.80 7.97
CA ALA A 39 30.34 16.45 8.66
C ALA A 39 29.26 15.43 9.08
N ILE A 40 28.90 14.50 8.19
CA ILE A 40 27.91 13.46 8.47
C ILE A 40 28.42 12.48 9.54
N ASN A 41 29.69 12.10 9.50
CA ASN A 41 30.31 11.26 10.53
C ASN A 41 30.24 11.91 11.93
N CYS A 42 30.60 13.19 12.03
CA CYS A 42 30.48 13.95 13.27
C CYS A 42 29.02 14.06 13.73
N LEU A 43 28.10 14.37 12.81
CA LEU A 43 26.68 14.47 13.10
C LEU A 43 26.10 13.16 13.65
N ALA A 44 26.48 12.01 13.09
CA ALA A 44 26.04 10.70 13.57
C ALA A 44 26.48 10.43 15.02
N THR A 45 27.61 11.00 15.44
CA THR A 45 28.06 10.93 16.83
C THR A 45 27.24 11.86 17.72
N LEU A 46 27.00 13.10 17.28
CA LEU A 46 26.29 14.11 18.07
C LEU A 46 24.79 13.81 18.21
N LEU A 47 24.13 13.25 17.19
CA LEU A 47 22.70 12.88 17.23
C LEU A 47 22.37 11.76 18.24
N LYS A 48 23.38 11.16 18.88
CA LYS A 48 23.17 10.28 20.04
C LYS A 48 22.58 11.06 21.22
N GLU A 49 22.90 12.35 21.33
CA GLU A 49 22.38 13.24 22.37
C GLU A 49 20.99 13.79 22.00
N PRO A 50 19.95 13.61 22.84
CA PRO A 50 18.59 14.09 22.54
C PRO A 50 18.49 15.59 22.29
N ILE A 51 19.29 16.40 22.99
CA ILE A 51 19.33 17.86 22.83
C ILE A 51 19.76 18.23 21.41
N VAL A 52 20.75 17.52 20.86
CA VAL A 52 21.24 17.77 19.50
C VAL A 52 20.16 17.45 18.46
N ARG A 53 19.34 16.39 18.67
CA ARG A 53 18.22 16.08 17.76
C ARG A 53 17.24 17.25 17.68
N SER A 54 16.87 17.81 18.82
CA SER A 54 15.99 18.99 18.90
C SER A 54 16.57 20.19 18.15
N LEU A 55 17.82 20.57 18.45
CA LEU A 55 18.50 21.68 17.79
C LEU A 55 18.64 21.47 16.27
N PHE A 56 18.97 20.24 15.87
CA PHE A 56 19.14 19.90 14.46
C PHE A 56 17.82 20.00 13.69
N VAL A 57 16.71 19.53 14.26
CA VAL A 57 15.38 19.67 13.63
C VAL A 57 14.94 21.13 13.57
N GLN A 58 15.14 21.91 14.65
CA GLN A 58 14.83 23.35 14.68
C GLN A 58 15.62 24.15 13.64
N ALA A 59 16.84 23.70 13.31
CA ALA A 59 17.66 24.28 12.25
C ALA A 59 17.30 23.78 10.83
N ASP A 60 16.16 23.09 10.67
CA ASP A 60 15.75 22.36 9.47
C ASP A 60 16.79 21.36 8.95
N GLY A 61 17.68 20.84 9.80
CA GLY A 61 18.81 20.01 9.37
C GLY A 61 18.38 18.72 8.64
N VAL A 62 17.20 18.18 8.97
CA VAL A 62 16.66 16.97 8.33
C VAL A 62 16.53 17.13 6.81
N LYS A 63 16.21 18.34 6.33
CA LYS A 63 16.08 18.64 4.89
C LYS A 63 17.37 18.42 4.11
N LEU A 64 18.52 18.54 4.78
CA LEU A 64 19.84 18.38 4.18
C LEU A 64 20.26 16.90 4.08
N LEU A 65 19.69 16.02 4.91
CA LEU A 65 19.99 14.59 4.90
C LEU A 65 19.25 13.85 3.78
N VAL A 66 17.98 14.18 3.53
CA VAL A 66 17.13 13.45 2.58
C VAL A 66 17.75 13.31 1.18
N PRO A 67 18.36 14.34 0.56
CA PRO A 67 18.98 14.21 -0.75
C PRO A 67 20.19 13.27 -0.80
N LEU A 68 20.88 13.08 0.34
CA LEU A 68 22.07 12.21 0.45
C LEU A 68 21.70 10.72 0.55
N ILE A 69 20.41 10.39 0.75
CA ILE A 69 19.90 9.02 0.73
C ILE A 69 19.72 8.62 -0.74
N SER A 70 20.73 7.94 -1.29
CA SER A 70 20.71 7.39 -2.64
C SER A 70 21.57 6.12 -2.72
N PRO A 71 21.20 5.13 -3.56
CA PRO A 71 22.02 3.95 -3.79
C PRO A 71 23.47 4.31 -4.15
N ALA A 72 24.42 3.58 -3.57
CA ALA A 72 25.84 3.89 -3.64
C ALA A 72 26.65 2.65 -4.07
N SER A 73 27.68 2.85 -4.90
CA SER A 73 28.48 1.75 -5.46
C SER A 73 29.96 1.79 -5.05
N SER A 74 30.53 2.95 -4.75
CA SER A 74 31.92 3.07 -4.30
C SER A 74 32.04 2.95 -2.78
N GLN A 75 33.15 2.43 -2.26
CA GLN A 75 33.34 2.26 -0.81
C GLN A 75 33.16 3.56 -0.01
N GLN A 76 33.66 4.69 -0.53
CA GLN A 76 33.49 6.00 0.11
C GLN A 76 32.02 6.43 0.12
N SER A 77 31.30 6.27 -1.00
CA SER A 77 29.88 6.59 -1.08
C SER A 77 29.01 5.67 -0.21
N ILE A 78 29.40 4.40 -0.04
CA ILE A 78 28.73 3.45 0.86
C ILE A 78 28.88 3.86 2.32
N GLN A 79 30.07 4.34 2.72
CA GLN A 79 30.27 4.82 4.09
C GLN A 79 29.44 6.07 4.37
N LEU A 80 29.45 7.04 3.46
CA LEU A 80 28.61 8.24 3.57
C LEU A 80 27.11 7.88 3.64
N LEU A 81 26.66 6.97 2.79
CA LEU A 81 25.27 6.48 2.79
C LEU A 81 24.91 5.84 4.14
N TYR A 82 25.78 4.95 4.65
CA TYR A 82 25.58 4.31 5.95
C TYR A 82 25.44 5.35 7.08
N GLU A 83 26.33 6.33 7.16
CA GLU A 83 26.31 7.35 8.22
C GLU A 83 25.13 8.32 8.08
N THR A 84 24.73 8.62 6.84
CA THR A 84 23.50 9.40 6.56
C THR A 84 22.28 8.65 7.06
N CYS A 85 22.14 7.36 6.72
CA CYS A 85 21.04 6.52 7.21
C CYS A 85 21.10 6.34 8.73
N LEU A 86 22.29 6.31 9.34
CA LEU A 86 22.46 6.28 10.79
C LEU A 86 21.92 7.56 11.45
N CYS A 87 22.16 8.73 10.85
CA CYS A 87 21.55 9.98 11.32
C CYS A 87 20.02 9.91 11.27
N VAL A 88 19.45 9.40 10.16
CA VAL A 88 17.99 9.25 10.01
C VAL A 88 17.43 8.24 11.02
N TRP A 89 18.13 7.14 11.27
CA TRP A 89 17.76 6.16 12.30
C TRP A 89 17.72 6.79 13.69
N LEU A 90 18.75 7.56 14.08
CA LEU A 90 18.77 8.27 15.37
C LEU A 90 17.61 9.28 15.48
N LEU A 91 17.27 9.95 14.39
CA LEU A 91 16.15 10.89 14.31
C LEU A 91 14.79 10.17 14.35
N SER A 92 14.69 8.90 13.96
CA SER A 92 13.45 8.12 14.04
C SER A 92 12.95 7.87 15.47
N TYR A 93 13.73 8.23 16.49
CA TYR A 93 13.34 8.23 17.90
C TYR A 93 12.84 9.60 18.41
N TYR A 94 12.73 10.61 17.53
CA TYR A 94 12.36 11.97 17.92
C TYR A 94 11.17 12.47 17.09
N GLU A 95 10.02 12.65 17.73
CA GLU A 95 8.72 12.87 17.06
C GLU A 95 8.73 14.06 16.06
N PRO A 96 9.29 15.24 16.36
CA PRO A 96 9.35 16.34 15.38
C PRO A 96 10.16 16.01 14.12
N ALA A 97 11.18 15.14 14.24
CA ALA A 97 11.88 14.65 13.06
C ALA A 97 11.01 13.66 12.26
N ILE A 98 10.25 12.81 12.94
CA ILE A 98 9.33 11.83 12.31
C ILE A 98 8.25 12.57 11.49
N GLU A 99 7.66 13.64 12.04
CA GLU A 99 6.70 14.49 11.33
C GLU A 99 7.29 15.09 10.03
N TYR A 100 8.53 15.59 10.10
CA TYR A 100 9.22 16.05 8.90
C TYR A 100 9.48 14.92 7.91
N LEU A 101 9.94 13.76 8.38
CA LEU A 101 10.21 12.61 7.54
C LEU A 101 8.95 12.16 6.80
N ALA A 102 7.78 12.19 7.45
CA ALA A 102 6.49 11.77 6.91
C ALA A 102 6.01 12.61 5.71
N THR A 103 6.45 13.88 5.64
CA THR A 103 6.09 14.81 4.55
C THR A 103 7.20 14.93 3.49
N SER A 104 8.33 14.27 3.70
CA SER A 104 9.50 14.33 2.83
C SER A 104 9.61 13.13 1.88
N ARG A 105 10.59 13.15 0.96
CA ARG A 105 10.93 12.01 0.10
C ARG A 105 11.83 10.96 0.79
N ALA A 106 11.95 10.98 2.12
CA ALA A 106 12.83 10.08 2.86
C ALA A 106 12.42 8.61 2.72
N LEU A 107 11.14 8.28 2.93
CA LEU A 107 10.66 6.89 2.90
C LEU A 107 10.93 6.20 1.54
N PRO A 108 10.53 6.75 0.37
CA PRO A 108 10.85 6.15 -0.92
C PRO A 108 12.35 5.95 -1.13
N ARG A 109 13.18 6.93 -0.75
CA ARG A 109 14.65 6.85 -0.89
C ARG A 109 15.27 5.75 -0.03
N LEU A 110 14.80 5.58 1.20
CA LEU A 110 15.23 4.49 2.08
C LEU A 110 14.89 3.12 1.45
N ILE A 111 13.69 3.00 0.87
CA ILE A 111 13.25 1.77 0.21
C ILE A 111 14.08 1.46 -1.04
N ASP A 112 14.41 2.46 -1.85
CA ASP A 112 15.29 2.29 -3.01
C ASP A 112 16.70 1.82 -2.60
N VAL A 113 17.21 2.31 -1.46
CA VAL A 113 18.50 1.86 -0.92
C VAL A 113 18.47 0.38 -0.52
N VAL A 114 17.45 -0.09 0.20
CA VAL A 114 17.39 -1.51 0.61
C VAL A 114 17.08 -2.46 -0.54
N LYS A 115 16.43 -1.98 -1.61
CA LYS A 115 16.23 -2.79 -2.83
C LYS A 115 17.53 -3.15 -3.53
N VAL A 116 18.54 -2.28 -3.48
CA VAL A 116 19.77 -2.40 -4.29
C VAL A 116 21.00 -2.75 -3.46
N SER A 117 21.04 -2.37 -2.19
CA SER A 117 22.23 -2.56 -1.35
C SER A 117 22.47 -4.04 -0.99
N THR A 118 23.68 -4.53 -1.26
CA THR A 118 24.19 -5.82 -0.76
C THR A 118 25.06 -5.66 0.49
N LYS A 119 25.21 -4.43 0.99
CA LYS A 119 26.07 -4.13 2.14
C LYS A 119 25.27 -4.27 3.43
N GLU A 120 25.55 -5.34 4.17
CA GLU A 120 24.83 -5.71 5.40
C GLU A 120 24.65 -4.53 6.38
N LYS A 121 25.71 -3.76 6.66
CA LYS A 121 25.64 -2.58 7.54
C LYS A 121 24.62 -1.51 7.09
N VAL A 122 24.47 -1.32 5.77
CA VAL A 122 23.53 -0.34 5.18
C VAL A 122 22.12 -0.89 5.28
N VAL A 123 21.93 -2.17 4.95
CA VAL A 123 20.62 -2.83 5.03
C VAL A 123 20.12 -2.82 6.47
N ARG A 124 20.97 -3.19 7.45
CA ARG A 124 20.66 -3.16 8.89
C ARG A 124 20.12 -1.82 9.35
N VAL A 125 20.85 -0.73 9.11
CA VAL A 125 20.44 0.59 9.61
C VAL A 125 19.16 1.10 8.96
N VAL A 126 18.94 0.80 7.67
CA VAL A 126 17.70 1.21 6.99
C VAL A 126 16.52 0.36 7.46
N VAL A 127 16.68 -0.96 7.59
CA VAL A 127 15.63 -1.85 8.10
C VAL A 127 15.23 -1.49 9.53
N LEU A 128 16.20 -1.17 10.40
CA LEU A 128 15.94 -0.63 11.74
C LEU A 128 15.14 0.70 11.69
N THR A 129 15.48 1.59 10.76
CA THR A 129 14.75 2.85 10.56
C THR A 129 13.31 2.59 10.13
N LEU A 130 13.09 1.72 9.13
CA LEU A 130 11.76 1.35 8.64
C LEU A 130 10.93 0.72 9.77
N ARG A 131 11.53 -0.17 10.58
CA ARG A 131 10.88 -0.76 11.75
C ARG A 131 10.47 0.28 12.80
N ASN A 132 11.29 1.30 13.05
CA ASN A 132 10.95 2.39 13.98
C ASN A 132 9.81 3.28 13.46
N LEU A 133 9.77 3.53 12.16
CA LEU A 133 8.76 4.38 11.52
C LEU A 133 7.43 3.64 11.30
N LEU A 134 7.44 2.31 11.16
CA LEU A 134 6.26 1.50 10.87
C LEU A 134 5.03 1.80 11.76
N PRO A 135 5.12 1.89 13.09
CA PRO A 135 3.97 2.18 13.95
C PRO A 135 3.60 3.68 14.00
N LYS A 136 4.31 4.55 13.28
CA LYS A 136 4.15 6.01 13.36
C LYS A 136 3.26 6.54 12.24
N GLY A 137 2.30 7.39 12.59
CA GLY A 137 1.47 8.11 11.63
C GLY A 137 0.92 7.21 10.50
N THR A 138 1.12 7.64 9.26
CA THR A 138 0.68 6.91 8.05
C THR A 138 1.79 6.06 7.42
N PHE A 139 2.96 5.92 8.06
CA PHE A 139 4.10 5.18 7.49
C PHE A 139 3.76 3.72 7.19
N GLY A 140 3.02 3.04 8.08
CA GLY A 140 2.60 1.65 7.86
C GLY A 140 1.83 1.46 6.55
N ALA A 141 0.84 2.31 6.30
CA ALA A 141 0.08 2.28 5.04
C ALA A 141 0.97 2.61 3.84
N GLN A 142 1.74 3.70 3.92
CA GLN A 142 2.64 4.10 2.83
C GLN A 142 3.65 3.00 2.48
N MET A 143 4.20 2.30 3.48
CA MET A 143 5.15 1.19 3.28
C MET A 143 4.51 0.00 2.57
N VAL A 144 3.25 -0.32 2.88
CA VAL A 144 2.53 -1.37 2.18
C VAL A 144 2.25 -0.95 0.73
N ASP A 145 1.81 0.28 0.50
CA ASP A 145 1.45 0.78 -0.83
C ASP A 145 2.64 0.81 -1.80
N VAL A 146 3.84 1.17 -1.32
CA VAL A 146 5.07 1.16 -2.12
C VAL A 146 5.70 -0.23 -2.29
N GLY A 147 5.07 -1.28 -1.75
CA GLY A 147 5.50 -2.68 -1.91
C GLY A 147 6.68 -3.09 -1.03
N LEU A 148 6.84 -2.49 0.16
CA LEU A 148 7.86 -2.93 1.12
C LEU A 148 7.74 -4.42 1.53
N PRO A 149 6.54 -5.04 1.66
CA PRO A 149 6.42 -6.46 2.00
C PRO A 149 7.20 -7.39 1.05
N GLN A 150 7.14 -7.15 -0.26
CA GLN A 150 7.86 -7.94 -1.27
C GLN A 150 9.37 -7.71 -1.19
N VAL A 151 9.80 -6.48 -0.88
CA VAL A 151 11.22 -6.16 -0.65
C VAL A 151 11.75 -6.90 0.58
N VAL A 152 11.00 -6.93 1.69
CA VAL A 152 11.39 -7.67 2.90
C VAL A 152 11.51 -9.17 2.64
N GLN A 153 10.57 -9.77 1.90
CA GLN A 153 10.67 -11.17 1.47
C GLN A 153 11.92 -11.43 0.64
N SER A 154 12.22 -10.54 -0.32
CA SER A 154 13.41 -10.63 -1.16
C SER A 154 14.70 -10.50 -0.36
N LEU A 155 14.72 -9.63 0.67
CA LEU A 155 15.86 -9.50 1.58
C LEU A 155 16.03 -10.76 2.43
N LYS A 156 14.96 -11.31 3.01
CA LYS A 156 15.02 -12.55 3.82
C LYS A 156 15.50 -13.77 3.03
N ALA A 157 15.30 -13.79 1.71
CA ALA A 157 15.80 -14.84 0.84
C ALA A 157 17.33 -14.77 0.58
N GLN A 158 17.99 -13.68 0.97
CA GLN A 158 19.45 -13.54 0.85
C GLN A 158 20.18 -14.18 2.04
N ALA A 159 21.41 -14.61 1.81
CA ALA A 159 22.28 -15.19 2.84
C ALA A 159 22.96 -14.09 3.66
N TRP A 160 22.27 -13.61 4.71
CA TRP A 160 22.84 -12.68 5.69
C TRP A 160 23.59 -13.44 6.79
N SER A 161 24.75 -12.91 7.20
CA SER A 161 25.51 -13.44 8.34
C SER A 161 25.06 -12.88 9.69
N ASP A 162 24.42 -11.71 9.68
CA ASP A 162 23.94 -11.04 10.87
C ASP A 162 22.56 -11.51 11.33
N GLU A 163 22.55 -12.15 12.49
CA GLU A 163 21.33 -12.64 13.15
C GLU A 163 20.40 -11.50 13.58
N ASP A 164 20.95 -10.36 14.04
CA ASP A 164 20.15 -9.21 14.47
C ASP A 164 19.36 -8.62 13.28
N LEU A 165 19.97 -8.55 12.09
CA LEU A 165 19.28 -8.12 10.88
C LEU A 165 18.12 -9.07 10.52
N LEU A 166 18.34 -10.38 10.61
CA LEU A 166 17.28 -11.36 10.34
C LEU A 166 16.12 -11.21 11.34
N GLU A 167 16.42 -10.98 12.62
CA GLU A 167 15.41 -10.71 13.63
C GLU A 167 14.60 -9.46 13.31
N VAL A 168 15.26 -8.34 12.99
CA VAL A 168 14.57 -7.09 12.66
C VAL A 168 13.75 -7.22 11.37
N LEU A 169 14.23 -7.99 10.38
CA LEU A 169 13.47 -8.28 9.16
C LEU A 169 12.19 -9.09 9.48
N ASN A 170 12.26 -10.05 10.41
CA ASN A 170 11.08 -10.80 10.86
C ASN A 170 10.07 -9.87 11.56
N GLN A 171 10.53 -9.02 12.47
CA GLN A 171 9.68 -8.04 13.16
C GLN A 171 9.03 -7.06 12.19
N LEU A 172 9.77 -6.58 11.19
CA LEU A 172 9.27 -5.69 10.15
C LEU A 172 8.22 -6.39 9.27
N GLU A 173 8.45 -7.65 8.87
CA GLU A 173 7.48 -8.43 8.11
C GLU A 173 6.17 -8.63 8.87
N GLU A 174 6.24 -8.99 10.16
CA GLU A 174 5.07 -9.18 11.01
C GLU A 174 4.28 -7.89 11.15
N GLY A 175 4.93 -6.77 11.47
CA GLY A 175 4.25 -5.48 11.57
C GLY A 175 3.65 -5.01 10.24
N LEU A 176 4.26 -5.34 9.10
CA LEU A 176 3.67 -5.07 7.78
C LEU A 176 2.43 -5.93 7.52
N LYS A 177 2.44 -7.21 7.90
CA LYS A 177 1.26 -8.10 7.82
C LYS A 177 0.11 -7.57 8.68
N ASP A 178 0.40 -7.07 9.88
CA ASP A 178 -0.62 -6.47 10.74
C ASP A 178 -1.18 -5.18 10.16
N ASN A 179 -0.35 -4.35 9.52
CA ASN A 179 -0.83 -3.17 8.80
C ASN A 179 -1.70 -3.56 7.59
N ILE A 180 -1.32 -4.59 6.83
CA ILE A 180 -2.14 -5.14 5.74
C ILE A 180 -3.51 -5.55 6.29
N LYS A 181 -3.57 -6.36 7.36
CA LYS A 181 -4.83 -6.78 8.00
C LYS A 181 -5.70 -5.60 8.44
N LYS A 182 -5.10 -4.58 9.04
CA LYS A 182 -5.81 -3.36 9.49
C LYS A 182 -6.35 -2.52 8.33
N LEU A 183 -5.64 -2.51 7.21
CA LEU A 183 -6.10 -1.86 5.98
C LEU A 183 -7.14 -2.71 5.26
N SER A 184 -7.07 -4.03 5.37
CA SER A 184 -7.97 -4.98 4.72
C SER A 184 -9.19 -5.40 5.55
N SER A 185 -9.65 -4.57 6.49
CA SER A 185 -10.95 -4.83 7.12
C SER A 185 -12.09 -4.69 6.11
N PHE A 186 -13.01 -5.65 6.08
CA PHE A 186 -14.16 -5.64 5.17
C PHE A 186 -15.04 -4.40 5.29
N ASP A 187 -15.18 -3.83 6.49
CA ASP A 187 -15.96 -2.60 6.70
C ASP A 187 -15.40 -1.39 5.93
N LYS A 188 -14.06 -1.26 5.87
CA LYS A 188 -13.41 -0.19 5.10
C LYS A 188 -13.62 -0.39 3.61
N TYR A 189 -13.42 -1.62 3.13
CA TYR A 189 -13.69 -2.00 1.74
C TYR A 189 -15.11 -1.61 1.34
N LYS A 190 -16.09 -2.01 2.16
CA LYS A 190 -17.49 -1.69 1.94
C LYS A 190 -17.75 -0.18 1.92
N GLN A 191 -17.14 0.59 2.82
CA GLN A 191 -17.25 2.05 2.80
C GLN A 191 -16.71 2.66 1.49
N GLU A 192 -15.55 2.23 1.01
CA GLU A 192 -14.98 2.70 -0.26
C GLU A 192 -15.92 2.41 -1.45
N VAL A 193 -16.48 1.19 -1.50
CA VAL A 193 -17.46 0.79 -2.52
C VAL A 193 -18.74 1.63 -2.43
N LEU A 194 -19.33 1.75 -1.24
CA LEU A 194 -20.59 2.49 -1.05
C LEU A 194 -20.45 3.98 -1.36
N LEU A 195 -19.29 4.57 -1.08
CA LEU A 195 -18.97 5.96 -1.43
C LEU A 195 -18.58 6.13 -2.90
N SER A 196 -18.45 5.04 -3.66
CA SER A 196 -17.95 5.03 -5.05
C SER A 196 -16.60 5.71 -5.22
N HIS A 197 -15.76 5.64 -4.19
CA HIS A 197 -14.42 6.23 -4.17
C HIS A 197 -13.40 5.11 -3.97
N LEU A 198 -13.10 4.41 -5.07
CA LEU A 198 -12.20 3.26 -5.07
C LEU A 198 -10.79 3.71 -5.48
N ASP A 199 -9.79 3.39 -4.66
CA ASP A 199 -8.37 3.56 -4.99
C ASP A 199 -7.63 2.25 -4.75
N TRP A 200 -6.45 2.11 -5.34
CA TRP A 200 -5.61 0.94 -5.13
C TRP A 200 -5.06 0.92 -3.71
N SER A 201 -5.78 0.24 -2.83
CA SER A 201 -5.33 -0.12 -1.49
C SER A 201 -4.97 -1.62 -1.40
N PRO A 202 -4.25 -2.06 -0.35
CA PRO A 202 -3.79 -3.44 -0.22
C PRO A 202 -4.93 -4.47 -0.21
N MET A 203 -6.13 -4.09 0.25
CA MET A 203 -7.27 -4.99 0.38
C MET A 203 -7.79 -5.50 -0.97
N HIS A 204 -7.78 -4.66 -2.01
CA HIS A 204 -8.18 -5.07 -3.36
C HIS A 204 -7.24 -6.16 -3.89
N LYS A 205 -5.94 -6.08 -3.61
CA LYS A 205 -4.91 -6.95 -4.20
C LYS A 205 -4.55 -8.16 -3.34
N ASP A 206 -4.91 -8.19 -2.05
CA ASP A 206 -4.53 -9.26 -1.13
C ASP A 206 -5.39 -10.52 -1.32
N PRO A 207 -4.80 -11.66 -1.76
CA PRO A 207 -5.53 -12.93 -1.86
C PRO A 207 -6.15 -13.43 -0.56
N THR A 208 -5.61 -13.03 0.58
CA THR A 208 -6.11 -13.44 1.91
C THR A 208 -7.37 -12.68 2.26
N PHE A 209 -7.41 -11.37 2.00
CA PHE A 209 -8.64 -10.57 2.13
C PHE A 209 -9.82 -11.21 1.40
N TRP A 210 -9.63 -11.56 0.12
CA TRP A 210 -10.71 -12.14 -0.67
C TRP A 210 -11.13 -13.52 -0.16
N ARG A 211 -10.19 -14.39 0.25
CA ARG A 211 -10.52 -15.71 0.80
C ARG A 211 -11.33 -15.61 2.09
N ASP A 212 -10.94 -14.71 2.98
CA ASP A 212 -11.53 -14.61 4.32
C ASP A 212 -12.88 -13.90 4.30
N ASN A 213 -13.12 -13.00 3.33
CA ASN A 213 -14.31 -12.15 3.31
C ASN A 213 -15.29 -12.46 2.18
N ILE A 214 -15.04 -13.50 1.36
CA ILE A 214 -15.87 -13.76 0.17
C ILE A 214 -17.35 -14.00 0.51
N THR A 215 -17.63 -14.61 1.66
CA THR A 215 -18.99 -14.88 2.15
C THR A 215 -19.71 -13.61 2.60
N ASN A 216 -18.97 -12.58 3.04
CA ASN A 216 -19.55 -11.33 3.52
C ASN A 216 -20.20 -10.53 2.37
N PHE A 217 -19.83 -10.80 1.12
CA PHE A 217 -20.53 -10.25 -0.06
C PHE A 217 -21.95 -10.81 -0.21
N GLU A 218 -22.28 -11.94 0.44
CA GLU A 218 -23.63 -12.50 0.47
C GLU A 218 -24.49 -11.91 1.61
N GLU A 219 -23.91 -11.14 2.54
CA GLU A 219 -24.61 -10.69 3.74
C GLU A 219 -25.55 -9.49 3.49
N ASN A 220 -26.58 -9.41 4.32
CA ASN A 220 -27.56 -8.32 4.34
C ASN A 220 -27.15 -7.29 5.38
N ASP A 221 -26.78 -6.08 4.95
CA ASP A 221 -26.44 -4.99 5.88
C ASP A 221 -27.64 -4.28 6.50
N PHE A 222 -28.84 -4.51 5.96
CA PHE A 222 -30.09 -3.96 6.50
C PHE A 222 -30.73 -4.93 7.51
N GLN A 223 -30.05 -5.16 8.63
CA GLN A 223 -30.77 -5.38 9.89
C GLN A 223 -30.80 -4.03 10.62
N SER A 224 -32.02 -3.52 10.89
CA SER A 224 -32.32 -2.26 11.62
C SER A 224 -32.62 -1.01 10.78
N SER A 225 -33.62 -1.07 9.90
CA SER A 225 -34.57 0.06 9.79
C SER A 225 -35.81 -0.38 9.02
N SER A 226 -36.94 -0.27 9.72
CA SER A 226 -38.30 -0.60 9.27
C SER A 226 -38.63 -0.06 7.88
N PHE A 227 -38.75 -0.95 6.90
CA PHE A 227 -39.72 -0.78 5.82
C PHE A 227 -40.47 -2.10 5.66
N GLY A 228 -41.68 -2.11 6.24
CA GLY A 228 -42.57 -3.25 6.21
C GLY A 228 -43.24 -3.46 4.86
N ASN A 229 -43.66 -4.70 4.66
CA ASN A 229 -44.85 -5.13 3.92
C ASN A 229 -45.04 -4.59 2.49
N GLN A 230 -44.45 -5.27 1.52
CA GLN A 230 -45.18 -5.80 0.35
C GLN A 230 -44.28 -6.75 -0.45
N PHE A 231 -44.86 -7.48 -1.40
CA PHE A 231 -44.24 -8.46 -2.31
C PHE A 231 -44.38 -9.93 -1.94
N SER A 232 -45.63 -10.37 -1.84
CA SER A 232 -46.06 -11.75 -2.03
C SER A 232 -46.75 -11.93 -3.39
N TYR A 233 -46.11 -11.61 -4.53
CA TYR A 233 -46.70 -11.83 -5.86
C TYR A 233 -45.64 -11.93 -6.97
N TRP A 234 -44.75 -12.92 -6.96
CA TRP A 234 -43.97 -13.33 -8.15
C TRP A 234 -43.56 -14.82 -8.13
N LEU A 235 -44.47 -15.71 -7.70
CA LEU A 235 -44.36 -17.15 -7.93
C LEU A 235 -44.97 -17.51 -9.31
N VAL A 236 -44.30 -17.15 -10.40
CA VAL A 236 -44.53 -17.80 -11.70
C VAL A 236 -43.19 -17.93 -12.42
N ALA A 237 -42.66 -19.14 -12.49
CA ALA A 237 -41.51 -19.48 -13.30
C ALA A 237 -41.92 -19.58 -14.78
N PRO A 238 -41.13 -19.06 -15.74
CA PRO A 238 -41.30 -19.41 -17.14
C PRO A 238 -40.78 -20.83 -17.39
N ASN A 239 -41.63 -21.64 -18.03
CA ASN A 239 -41.28 -22.93 -18.62
C ASN A 239 -40.31 -22.68 -19.78
N ASP A 240 -39.02 -22.91 -19.58
CA ASP A 240 -38.08 -23.29 -20.64
C ASP A 240 -36.92 -24.07 -20.01
N ALA A 241 -37.25 -25.28 -19.57
CA ALA A 241 -36.28 -26.27 -19.10
C ALA A 241 -35.64 -26.92 -20.32
N ASN A 242 -34.58 -26.33 -20.86
CA ASN A 242 -33.59 -27.02 -21.70
C ASN A 242 -32.36 -26.13 -21.94
N THR A 243 -31.53 -25.96 -20.90
CA THR A 243 -30.06 -25.79 -20.96
C THR A 243 -29.53 -25.29 -19.62
N VAL A 244 -29.54 -26.14 -18.59
CA VAL A 244 -28.66 -25.93 -17.44
C VAL A 244 -28.04 -27.28 -17.12
N ALA A 245 -26.77 -27.43 -17.48
CA ALA A 245 -25.97 -28.56 -17.05
C ALA A 245 -25.96 -28.59 -15.52
N GLU A 246 -26.38 -29.71 -14.96
CA GLU A 246 -26.50 -29.95 -13.53
C GLU A 246 -25.17 -29.71 -12.81
N TRP A 247 -25.13 -28.72 -11.92
CA TRP A 247 -24.12 -28.62 -10.88
C TRP A 247 -24.80 -28.86 -9.53
N PRO A 248 -24.26 -29.72 -8.65
CA PRO A 248 -24.93 -30.06 -7.40
C PRO A 248 -24.66 -28.94 -6.38
N LEU A 249 -25.41 -27.83 -6.47
CA LEU A 249 -25.49 -26.87 -5.36
C LEU A 249 -26.56 -27.34 -4.37
N PRO A 250 -26.33 -27.25 -3.05
CA PRO A 250 -27.32 -27.61 -2.04
C PRO A 250 -28.65 -26.88 -2.29
N ARG A 251 -29.79 -27.54 -2.06
CA ARG A 251 -31.13 -27.01 -2.35
C ARG A 251 -31.39 -25.60 -1.76
N ASN A 252 -30.83 -25.36 -0.58
CA ASN A 252 -30.89 -24.08 0.14
C ASN A 252 -30.17 -22.94 -0.60
N TYR A 253 -29.22 -23.25 -1.50
CA TYR A 253 -28.48 -22.28 -2.30
C TYR A 253 -29.34 -21.73 -3.45
N LEU A 254 -30.09 -22.59 -4.12
CA LEU A 254 -31.00 -22.21 -5.20
C LEU A 254 -32.16 -21.35 -4.67
N GLU A 255 -32.70 -21.70 -3.51
CA GLU A 255 -33.74 -20.90 -2.85
C GLU A 255 -33.23 -19.51 -2.40
N ARG A 256 -31.99 -19.43 -1.90
CA ARG A 256 -31.33 -18.15 -1.57
C ARG A 256 -31.08 -17.30 -2.83
N MET A 257 -30.61 -17.92 -3.91
CA MET A 257 -30.45 -17.23 -5.19
C MET A 257 -31.78 -16.68 -5.70
N GLN A 258 -32.86 -17.47 -5.69
CA GLN A 258 -34.19 -16.99 -6.12
C GLN A 258 -34.68 -15.77 -5.31
N ARG A 259 -34.36 -15.69 -4.01
CA ARG A 259 -34.64 -14.50 -3.17
C ARG A 259 -33.69 -13.32 -3.43
N ALA A 260 -32.46 -13.57 -3.87
CA ALA A 260 -31.45 -12.54 -4.17
C ALA A 260 -31.78 -11.67 -5.40
N PHE A 261 -32.62 -12.19 -6.30
CA PHE A 261 -32.91 -11.56 -7.60
C PHE A 261 -34.31 -10.92 -7.69
N LEU A 262 -35.05 -10.87 -6.59
CA LEU A 262 -36.27 -10.06 -6.51
C LEU A 262 -35.93 -8.56 -6.54
N PRO A 263 -36.74 -7.71 -7.20
CA PRO A 263 -36.59 -6.26 -7.14
C PRO A 263 -36.62 -5.79 -5.67
N GLY A 264 -35.59 -5.05 -5.23
CA GLY A 264 -35.45 -4.62 -3.83
C GLY A 264 -34.74 -5.61 -2.90
N SER A 265 -34.16 -6.69 -3.43
CA SER A 265 -33.38 -7.63 -2.60
C SER A 265 -32.10 -6.98 -2.04
N PRO A 266 -31.85 -7.07 -0.72
CA PRO A 266 -30.65 -6.54 -0.08
C PRO A 266 -29.39 -7.42 -0.31
N LEU A 267 -29.54 -8.59 -0.93
CA LEU A 267 -28.43 -9.51 -1.17
C LEU A 267 -27.49 -9.00 -2.26
N PHE A 268 -26.18 -9.23 -2.06
CA PHE A 268 -25.11 -8.81 -2.96
C PHE A 268 -25.04 -7.29 -3.18
N GLN A 269 -25.42 -6.49 -2.18
CA GLN A 269 -25.45 -5.03 -2.28
C GLN A 269 -24.11 -4.44 -2.76
N ILE A 270 -22.99 -4.92 -2.22
CA ILE A 270 -21.65 -4.48 -2.61
C ILE A 270 -21.40 -4.75 -4.11
N LEU A 271 -21.73 -5.95 -4.60
CA LEU A 271 -21.59 -6.28 -6.03
C LEU A 271 -22.49 -5.42 -6.90
N ARG A 272 -23.73 -5.16 -6.46
CA ARG A 272 -24.66 -4.28 -7.19
C ARG A 272 -24.12 -2.86 -7.31
N VAL A 273 -23.48 -2.34 -6.26
CA VAL A 273 -22.83 -1.02 -6.27
C VAL A 273 -21.62 -1.03 -7.19
N LEU A 274 -20.72 -2.03 -7.10
CA LEU A 274 -19.59 -2.18 -8.03
C LEU A 274 -20.04 -2.21 -9.49
N VAL A 275 -21.08 -2.98 -9.79
CA VAL A 275 -21.66 -3.09 -11.14
C VAL A 275 -22.31 -1.77 -11.57
N THR A 276 -22.85 -0.97 -10.63
CA THR A 276 -23.40 0.37 -10.91
C THR A 276 -22.31 1.40 -11.19
N ILE A 277 -21.21 1.36 -10.44
CA ILE A 277 -20.02 2.21 -10.64
C ILE A 277 -19.50 2.12 -12.08
N LEU A 278 -19.56 0.95 -12.71
CA LEU A 278 -19.12 0.75 -14.10
C LEU A 278 -19.86 1.62 -15.13
N ASP A 279 -21.13 1.97 -14.87
CA ASP A 279 -21.91 2.86 -15.74
C ASP A 279 -21.95 4.31 -15.22
N SER A 280 -21.77 4.53 -13.90
CA SER A 280 -21.99 5.85 -13.28
C SER A 280 -20.71 6.66 -13.00
N SER A 281 -19.54 6.01 -12.90
CA SER A 281 -18.28 6.70 -12.61
C SER A 281 -17.56 7.15 -13.89
N SER A 282 -17.00 8.35 -13.86
CA SER A 282 -16.10 8.86 -14.91
C SER A 282 -14.62 8.80 -14.51
N ASP A 283 -14.30 8.38 -13.28
CA ASP A 283 -12.93 8.27 -12.81
C ASP A 283 -12.28 6.96 -13.29
N PRO A 284 -11.23 7.02 -14.14
CA PRO A 284 -10.60 5.82 -14.68
C PRO A 284 -10.04 4.90 -13.59
N ARG A 285 -9.59 5.45 -12.47
CA ARG A 285 -9.02 4.65 -11.39
C ARG A 285 -10.10 3.86 -10.67
N THR A 286 -11.21 4.51 -10.31
CA THR A 286 -12.39 3.86 -9.75
C THR A 286 -12.92 2.76 -10.66
N LEU A 287 -13.01 3.01 -11.97
CA LEU A 287 -13.44 2.00 -12.95
C LEU A 287 -12.48 0.80 -13.03
N ALA A 288 -11.17 1.06 -13.02
CA ALA A 288 -10.16 0.01 -13.05
C ALA A 288 -10.22 -0.90 -11.81
N VAL A 289 -10.35 -0.30 -10.62
CA VAL A 289 -10.48 -1.04 -9.35
C VAL A 289 -11.80 -1.84 -9.34
N ALA A 290 -12.92 -1.23 -9.74
CA ALA A 290 -14.21 -1.92 -9.78
C ALA A 290 -14.19 -3.15 -10.72
N CYS A 291 -13.63 -3.02 -11.93
CA CYS A 291 -13.45 -4.16 -12.84
C CYS A 291 -12.58 -5.25 -12.22
N PHE A 292 -11.49 -4.87 -11.55
CA PHE A 292 -10.60 -5.81 -10.90
C PHE A 292 -11.29 -6.56 -9.75
N ASP A 293 -12.02 -5.86 -8.89
CA ASP A 293 -12.73 -6.45 -7.75
C ASP A 293 -13.80 -7.45 -8.18
N LEU A 294 -14.58 -7.14 -9.22
CA LEU A 294 -15.52 -8.10 -9.80
C LEU A 294 -14.79 -9.36 -10.30
N SER A 295 -13.60 -9.17 -10.89
CA SER A 295 -12.75 -10.28 -11.31
C SER A 295 -12.25 -11.13 -10.13
N GLN A 296 -11.96 -10.51 -8.99
CA GLN A 296 -11.55 -11.22 -7.77
C GLN A 296 -12.73 -11.98 -7.17
N PHE A 297 -13.91 -11.37 -7.11
CA PHE A 297 -15.11 -12.07 -6.66
C PHE A 297 -15.37 -13.35 -7.47
N ILE A 298 -15.25 -13.30 -8.80
CA ILE A 298 -15.35 -14.49 -9.66
C ILE A 298 -14.31 -15.56 -9.30
N GLN A 299 -13.08 -15.15 -8.99
CA GLN A 299 -11.98 -16.06 -8.69
C GLN A 299 -12.20 -16.80 -7.37
N TYR A 300 -12.68 -16.11 -6.33
CA TYR A 300 -12.75 -16.66 -4.98
C TYR A 300 -14.13 -17.21 -4.61
N HIS A 301 -15.20 -16.76 -5.28
CA HIS A 301 -16.56 -17.20 -4.99
C HIS A 301 -16.98 -18.37 -5.90
N PRO A 302 -17.43 -19.52 -5.37
CA PRO A 302 -17.74 -20.71 -6.18
C PRO A 302 -18.83 -20.48 -7.23
N ALA A 303 -19.83 -19.63 -6.92
CA ALA A 303 -20.88 -19.24 -7.88
C ALA A 303 -20.67 -17.85 -8.48
N GLY A 304 -19.48 -17.26 -8.35
CA GLY A 304 -19.24 -15.85 -8.69
C GLY A 304 -19.59 -15.49 -10.13
N ARG A 305 -19.36 -16.42 -11.07
CA ARG A 305 -19.75 -16.26 -12.48
C ARG A 305 -21.26 -16.15 -12.69
N ILE A 306 -22.00 -17.04 -12.03
CA ILE A 306 -23.46 -17.10 -12.16
C ILE A 306 -24.03 -15.79 -11.60
N ILE A 307 -23.62 -15.43 -10.38
CA ILE A 307 -24.06 -14.22 -9.69
C ILE A 307 -23.79 -12.96 -10.53
N LEU A 308 -22.56 -12.77 -11.03
CA LEU A 308 -22.24 -11.58 -11.82
C LEU A 308 -22.90 -11.56 -13.20
N THR A 309 -23.18 -12.73 -13.78
CA THR A 309 -23.96 -12.83 -15.02
C THR A 309 -25.40 -12.36 -14.78
N ASP A 310 -26.02 -12.83 -13.70
CA ASP A 310 -27.38 -12.46 -13.32
C ASP A 310 -27.50 -10.98 -12.92
N LEU A 311 -26.45 -10.42 -12.31
CA LEU A 311 -26.33 -8.98 -12.05
C LEU A 311 -26.05 -8.14 -13.31
N LYS A 312 -26.00 -8.76 -14.50
CA LYS A 312 -25.74 -8.11 -15.79
C LYS A 312 -24.39 -7.38 -15.84
N ALA A 313 -23.41 -7.83 -15.05
CA ALA A 313 -22.07 -7.21 -15.04
C ALA A 313 -21.36 -7.37 -16.39
N LYS A 314 -21.62 -8.48 -17.09
CA LYS A 314 -21.01 -8.82 -18.39
C LYS A 314 -21.12 -7.67 -19.40
N GLU A 315 -22.33 -7.20 -19.67
CA GLU A 315 -22.57 -6.15 -20.67
C GLU A 315 -21.88 -4.84 -20.28
N ARG A 316 -21.87 -4.52 -18.98
CA ARG A 316 -21.25 -3.29 -18.46
C ARG A 316 -19.73 -3.32 -18.56
N VAL A 317 -19.10 -4.42 -18.17
CA VAL A 317 -17.64 -4.59 -18.27
C VAL A 317 -17.19 -4.62 -19.75
N MET A 318 -17.97 -5.23 -20.65
CA MET A 318 -17.64 -5.26 -22.08
C MET A 318 -17.53 -3.85 -22.70
N LYS A 319 -18.34 -2.87 -22.24
CA LYS A 319 -18.23 -1.48 -22.69
C LYS A 319 -16.87 -0.84 -22.34
N LEU A 320 -16.22 -1.33 -21.28
CA LEU A 320 -14.97 -0.77 -20.75
C LEU A 320 -13.70 -1.44 -21.33
N MET A 321 -13.84 -2.49 -22.14
CA MET A 321 -12.68 -3.19 -22.75
C MET A 321 -11.91 -2.35 -23.78
N ASN A 322 -12.52 -1.29 -24.32
CA ASN A 322 -11.89 -0.38 -25.29
C ASN A 322 -11.80 1.04 -24.73
N HIS A 323 -11.66 1.17 -23.41
CA HIS A 323 -11.59 2.46 -22.73
C HIS A 323 -10.24 3.16 -23.02
N ASP A 324 -10.23 4.49 -23.12
CA ASP A 324 -9.04 5.29 -23.44
C ASP A 324 -7.89 5.08 -22.44
N ASN A 325 -8.25 4.85 -21.17
CA ASN A 325 -7.29 4.51 -20.13
C ASN A 325 -6.90 3.01 -20.20
N ALA A 326 -5.60 2.76 -20.42
CA ALA A 326 -5.04 1.40 -20.54
C ALA A 326 -5.23 0.53 -19.28
N GLU A 327 -5.27 1.12 -18.08
CA GLU A 327 -5.47 0.39 -16.83
C GLU A 327 -6.92 -0.11 -16.70
N VAL A 328 -7.90 0.71 -17.12
CA VAL A 328 -9.31 0.30 -17.21
C VAL A 328 -9.45 -0.86 -18.18
N THR A 329 -8.92 -0.70 -19.39
CA THR A 329 -8.95 -1.73 -20.43
C THR A 329 -8.34 -3.04 -19.96
N LYS A 330 -7.16 -3.00 -19.32
CA LYS A 330 -6.50 -4.18 -18.76
C LYS A 330 -7.38 -4.92 -17.74
N ASN A 331 -7.98 -4.19 -16.80
CA ASN A 331 -8.77 -4.81 -15.74
C ASN A 331 -10.16 -5.27 -16.23
N ALA A 332 -10.76 -4.57 -17.18
CA ALA A 332 -12.00 -5.00 -17.84
C ALA A 332 -11.78 -6.30 -18.63
N LEU A 333 -10.68 -6.40 -19.38
CA LEU A 333 -10.29 -7.63 -20.08
C LEU A 333 -10.09 -8.80 -19.11
N LEU A 334 -9.39 -8.59 -17.99
CA LEU A 334 -9.20 -9.61 -16.96
C LEU A 334 -10.55 -10.10 -16.39
N CYS A 335 -11.46 -9.17 -16.07
CA CYS A 335 -12.78 -9.51 -15.56
C CYS A 335 -13.60 -10.33 -16.57
N ILE A 336 -13.60 -9.92 -17.84
CA ILE A 336 -14.28 -10.64 -18.93
C ILE A 336 -13.68 -12.02 -19.14
N GLN A 337 -12.35 -12.15 -19.17
CA GLN A 337 -11.69 -13.45 -19.28
C GLN A 337 -12.14 -14.42 -18.17
N ARG A 338 -12.22 -13.95 -16.92
CA ARG A 338 -12.69 -14.77 -15.80
C ARG A 338 -14.18 -15.11 -15.85
N LEU A 339 -14.99 -14.22 -16.43
CA LEU A 339 -16.43 -14.39 -16.59
C LEU A 339 -16.75 -15.43 -17.68
N PHE A 340 -16.00 -15.46 -18.78
CA PHE A 340 -16.22 -16.36 -19.92
C PHE A 340 -15.46 -17.70 -19.85
N LEU A 341 -14.25 -17.74 -19.30
CA LEU A 341 -13.41 -18.94 -19.35
C LEU A 341 -13.54 -19.76 -18.07
N GLY A 342 -13.92 -21.04 -18.20
CA GLY A 342 -13.85 -22.02 -17.11
C GLY A 342 -12.46 -22.05 -16.45
N ALA A 343 -12.36 -22.38 -15.15
CA ALA A 343 -11.10 -22.37 -14.39
C ALA A 343 -9.96 -23.16 -15.07
N LYS A 344 -10.29 -24.15 -15.91
CA LYS A 344 -9.35 -24.95 -16.71
C LYS A 344 -8.72 -24.23 -17.92
N TYR A 345 -9.32 -23.16 -18.44
CA TYR A 345 -8.86 -22.47 -19.67
C TYR A 345 -8.06 -21.19 -19.37
N ALA A 346 -8.28 -20.56 -18.21
CA ALA A 346 -7.56 -19.34 -17.81
C ALA A 346 -6.05 -19.58 -17.59
N SER A 347 -5.65 -20.79 -17.19
CA SER A 347 -4.24 -21.18 -17.01
C SER A 347 -3.47 -21.36 -18.32
N PHE A 348 -4.15 -21.57 -19.45
CA PHE A 348 -3.52 -21.76 -20.76
C PHE A 348 -3.21 -20.46 -21.51
N LEU A 349 -3.80 -19.33 -21.09
CA LEU A 349 -3.58 -18.02 -21.71
C LEU A 349 -2.54 -17.16 -20.95
N LEU A 350 -1.96 -17.72 -19.88
CA LEU A 350 -0.95 -17.07 -19.03
C LEU A 350 0.45 -17.73 -19.14
N ALA A 351 0.62 -18.65 -20.10
CA ALA A 351 1.91 -19.12 -20.59
C ALA A 351 2.16 -18.47 -21.96
#